data_AF-A0A3C0CHJ6-F1
#
_entry.id   AF-A0A3C0CHJ6-F1
#
_cell.length_a   1.000
_cell.length_b   1.000
_cell.length_c   1.000
_cell.angle_alpha   90.00
_cell.angle_beta   90.00
_cell.angle_gamma   90.00
#
_symmetry.space_group_name_H-M   'P 1'
#
loop_
_entity.id
_entity.type
_entity.pdbx_description
1 polymer ?
#
loop_
_entity_poly.entity_id
_entity_poly.type
_entity_poly.pdbx_seq_one_letter_code
_entity_poly.pdbx_strand_id
1 'polypeptide(L)'
;MCTAVAFQSGRGQNFLGRTLDFSYPIEPRIFIVPKGFEWRSALDGKRFADACGFIAIGQEEDGILGFFDGVNECGFAAAALYFAGCAHYDAAPENGGKEPVPSVEFLHFILGRCG
;
A
#
# COMPACT_ATOMS: atom_id res chain seq x y z
N MET A 1 -5.39 15.37 -8.56
CA MET A 1 -4.65 14.30 -9.27
C MET A 1 -3.34 14.14 -8.56
N CYS A 2 -3.11 13.01 -7.89
CA CYS A 2 -1.86 12.75 -7.19
C CYS A 2 -0.67 12.69 -8.18
N THR A 3 0.51 13.09 -7.72
CA THR A 3 1.77 12.97 -8.46
C THR A 3 2.80 12.27 -7.58
N ALA A 4 3.55 11.32 -8.14
CA ALA A 4 4.68 10.68 -7.45
C ALA A 4 5.98 10.89 -8.22
N VAL A 5 7.07 11.06 -7.50
CA VAL A 5 8.41 11.23 -8.05
C VAL A 5 9.36 10.31 -7.30
N ALA A 6 10.15 9.56 -8.06
CA ALA A 6 11.33 8.87 -7.56
C ALA A 6 12.58 9.61 -8.04
N PHE A 7 13.53 9.86 -7.15
CA PHE A 7 14.80 10.47 -7.52
C PHE A 7 15.95 9.81 -6.76
N GLN A 8 17.13 9.79 -7.38
CA GLN A 8 18.37 9.38 -6.74
C GLN A 8 19.26 10.60 -6.53
N SER A 9 19.77 10.79 -5.31
CA SER A 9 20.73 11.87 -5.03
C SER A 9 22.07 11.60 -5.71
N GLY A 10 22.90 12.64 -5.83
CA GLY A 10 24.30 12.48 -6.29
C GLY A 10 25.17 11.59 -5.38
N ARG A 11 24.67 11.20 -4.19
CA ARG A 11 25.31 10.24 -3.27
C ARG A 11 24.73 8.82 -3.39
N GLY A 12 23.87 8.56 -4.37
CA GLY A 12 23.29 7.24 -4.63
C GLY A 12 22.09 6.87 -3.76
N GLN A 13 21.58 7.79 -2.91
CA GLN A 13 20.42 7.53 -2.06
C GLN A 13 19.13 7.67 -2.87
N ASN A 14 18.23 6.70 -2.76
CA ASN A 14 16.94 6.72 -3.44
C ASN A 14 15.88 7.39 -2.56
N PHE A 15 15.03 8.18 -3.18
CA PHE A 15 13.90 8.84 -2.55
C PHE A 15 12.65 8.60 -3.37
N LEU A 16 11.53 8.37 -2.68
CA LEU A 16 10.20 8.34 -3.25
C LEU A 16 9.35 9.36 -2.49
N GLY A 17 8.63 10.21 -3.21
CA GLY A 17 7.70 11.16 -2.63
C GLY A 17 6.46 11.31 -3.50
N ARG A 18 5.36 11.79 -2.91
CA ARG A 18 4.09 11.99 -3.61
C ARG A 18 3.26 13.14 -3.06
N THR A 19 2.38 13.71 -3.87
CA THR A 19 1.27 14.57 -3.44
C THR A 19 0.01 13.75 -3.24
N LEU A 20 -0.73 14.02 -2.16
CA LEU A 20 -1.96 13.32 -1.82
C LEU A 20 -3.17 14.24 -2.10
N ASP A 21 -3.63 14.23 -3.34
CA ASP A 21 -4.61 15.20 -3.86
C ASP A 21 -6.01 14.58 -4.00
N PHE A 22 -6.91 14.95 -3.08
CA PHE A 22 -8.33 14.56 -3.06
C PHE A 22 -9.26 15.77 -3.12
N SER A 23 -10.49 15.59 -3.62
CA SER A 23 -11.50 16.64 -3.71
C SER A 23 -12.26 16.89 -2.39
N TYR A 24 -11.95 16.12 -1.36
CA TYR A 24 -12.51 16.21 -0.02
C TYR A 24 -11.39 15.98 1.01
N PRO A 25 -11.52 16.50 2.24
CA PRO A 25 -10.53 16.28 3.28
C PRO A 25 -10.50 14.80 3.68
N ILE A 26 -9.29 14.28 3.80
CA ILE A 26 -8.98 12.99 4.41
C ILE A 26 -8.18 13.22 5.69
N GLU A 27 -8.17 12.24 6.58
CA GLU A 27 -7.49 12.28 7.88
C GLU A 27 -6.36 11.24 7.95
N PRO A 28 -5.32 11.37 7.09
CA PRO A 28 -4.24 10.40 7.06
C PRO A 28 -3.45 10.41 8.37
N ARG A 29 -3.05 9.22 8.82
CA ARG A 29 -2.13 9.02 9.94
C ARG A 29 -0.88 8.27 9.48
N ILE A 30 0.19 8.42 10.25
CA ILE A 30 1.40 7.62 10.10
C ILE A 30 1.21 6.33 10.89
N PHE A 31 1.52 5.21 10.25
CA PHE A 31 1.48 3.87 10.83
C PHE A 31 2.86 3.26 10.81
N ILE A 32 3.20 2.56 11.88
CA ILE A 32 4.41 1.73 11.98
C ILE A 32 3.92 0.30 12.17
N VAL A 33 4.14 -0.53 11.16
CA VAL A 33 3.72 -1.94 11.16
C VAL A 33 4.96 -2.80 11.43
N PRO A 34 5.00 -3.57 12.54
CA PRO A 34 6.15 -4.40 12.85
C PRO A 34 6.21 -5.63 11.95
N LYS A 35 7.42 -6.16 11.76
CA LYS A 35 7.61 -7.47 11.14
C LYS A 35 6.85 -8.55 11.90
N GLY A 36 6.22 -9.47 11.18
CA GLY A 36 5.40 -10.54 11.74
C GLY A 36 3.99 -10.10 12.13
N PHE A 37 3.59 -8.86 11.83
CA PHE A 37 2.21 -8.42 12.02
C PHE A 37 1.27 -9.29 11.17
N GLU A 38 0.24 -9.82 11.82
CA GLU A 38 -0.79 -10.61 11.16
C GLU A 38 -2.01 -9.74 10.85
N TRP A 39 -2.49 -9.81 9.62
CA TRP A 39 -3.70 -9.12 9.18
C TRP A 39 -4.56 -10.04 8.33
N ARG A 40 -5.81 -9.62 8.10
CA ARG A 40 -6.79 -10.41 7.35
C ARG A 40 -7.28 -9.60 6.16
N SER A 41 -7.31 -10.23 5.00
CA SER A 41 -7.90 -9.63 3.80
C SER A 41 -9.40 -9.40 3.99
N ALA A 42 -9.86 -8.20 3.61
CA ALA A 42 -11.27 -7.82 3.61
C ALA A 42 -12.11 -8.63 2.61
N LEU A 43 -11.48 -9.29 1.64
CA LEU A 43 -12.16 -10.09 0.63
C LEU A 43 -12.72 -11.41 1.20
N ASP A 44 -11.88 -12.18 1.88
CA ASP A 44 -12.18 -13.57 2.26
C ASP A 44 -11.70 -13.94 3.68
N GLY A 45 -11.14 -12.97 4.42
CA GLY A 45 -10.61 -13.18 5.76
C GLY A 45 -9.31 -14.00 5.80
N LYS A 46 -8.68 -14.27 4.65
CA LYS A 46 -7.39 -14.95 4.56
C LYS A 46 -6.34 -14.18 5.35
N ARG A 47 -5.54 -14.93 6.12
CA ARG A 47 -4.49 -14.36 6.96
C ARG A 47 -3.22 -14.15 6.16
N PHE A 48 -2.64 -12.96 6.34
CA PHE A 48 -1.31 -12.63 5.87
C PHE A 48 -0.43 -12.30 7.08
N ALA A 49 0.86 -12.60 6.95
CA ALA A 49 1.88 -12.18 7.90
C ALA A 49 2.94 -11.38 7.14
N ASP A 50 3.27 -10.21 7.68
CA ASP A 50 4.25 -9.31 7.09
C ASP A 50 5.68 -9.85 7.35
N ALA A 51 6.42 -10.12 6.27
CA ALA A 51 7.82 -10.55 6.32
C ALA A 51 8.79 -9.39 6.60
N CYS A 52 8.34 -8.16 6.36
CA CYS A 52 9.08 -6.91 6.56
C CYS A 52 8.25 -5.96 7.43
N GLY A 53 8.88 -5.29 8.39
CA GLY A 53 8.30 -4.13 9.05
C GLY A 53 8.35 -2.89 8.15
N PHE A 54 7.37 -2.00 8.26
CA PHE A 54 7.28 -0.81 7.41
C PHE A 54 6.65 0.40 8.11
N ILE A 55 6.94 1.58 7.58
CA ILE A 55 6.29 2.84 7.94
C ILE A 55 5.51 3.36 6.74
N ALA A 56 4.26 3.77 6.96
CA ALA A 56 3.36 4.19 5.88
C ALA A 56 2.41 5.30 6.33
N ILE A 57 1.96 6.09 5.36
CA ILE A 57 0.81 6.99 5.53
C ILE A 57 -0.43 6.21 5.09
N GLY A 58 -1.48 6.21 5.91
CA GLY A 58 -2.73 5.53 5.61
C GLY A 58 -3.92 6.13 6.33
N GLN A 59 -5.08 5.51 6.17
CA GLN A 59 -6.31 5.86 6.88
C GLN A 59 -7.13 4.60 7.13
N GLU A 60 -7.73 4.53 8.30
CA GLU A 60 -8.74 3.53 8.64
C GLU A 60 -10.12 4.17 8.56
N GLU A 61 -11.02 3.58 7.79
CA GLU A 61 -12.40 4.03 7.62
C GLU A 61 -13.31 2.80 7.51
N ASP A 62 -14.41 2.79 8.28
CA ASP A 62 -15.36 1.66 8.36
C ASP A 62 -14.70 0.29 8.61
N GLY A 63 -13.61 0.27 9.41
CA GLY A 63 -12.88 -0.95 9.76
C GLY A 63 -11.95 -1.47 8.67
N ILE A 64 -11.74 -0.71 7.59
CA ILE A 64 -10.80 -1.03 6.52
C ILE A 64 -9.61 -0.06 6.61
N LEU A 65 -8.41 -0.61 6.80
CA LEU A 65 -7.16 0.16 6.79
C LEU A 65 -6.56 0.13 5.37
N GLY A 66 -6.43 1.30 4.76
CA GLY A 66 -5.73 1.48 3.49
C GLY A 66 -4.48 2.32 3.66
N PHE A 67 -3.41 2.00 2.94
CA PHE A 67 -2.20 2.82 2.87
C PHE A 67 -2.11 3.58 1.55
N PHE A 68 -1.53 4.77 1.59
CA PHE A 68 -1.33 5.66 0.45
C PHE A 68 0.10 5.62 -0.08
N ASP A 69 1.09 5.55 0.81
CA ASP A 69 2.52 5.43 0.49
C ASP A 69 3.30 4.95 1.71
N GLY A 70 4.48 4.38 1.50
CA GLY A 70 5.33 3.91 2.59
C GLY A 70 6.65 3.32 2.11
N VAL A 71 7.47 2.92 3.08
CA VAL A 71 8.76 2.24 2.89
C VAL A 71 8.96 1.18 3.96
N ASN A 72 9.51 0.03 3.56
CA ASN A 72 9.82 -1.06 4.48
C ASN A 72 11.29 -1.09 4.90
N GLU A 73 11.61 -1.95 5.86
CA GLU A 73 12.97 -2.12 6.41
C GLU A 73 14.01 -2.61 5.39
N CYS A 74 13.57 -3.18 4.26
CA CYS A 74 14.42 -3.58 3.14
C CYS A 74 14.69 -2.43 2.16
N GLY A 75 14.09 -1.24 2.38
CA GLY A 75 14.21 -0.08 1.49
C GLY A 75 13.27 -0.13 0.28
N PHE A 76 12.34 -1.08 0.22
CA PHE A 76 11.28 -1.10 -0.79
C PHE A 76 10.23 -0.04 -0.45
N ALA A 77 10.02 0.89 -1.38
CA ALA A 77 9.07 2.00 -1.23
C ALA A 77 8.04 1.97 -2.35
N ALA A 78 6.79 2.29 -2.02
CA ALA A 78 5.69 2.28 -2.97
C ALA A 78 4.64 3.35 -2.61
N ALA A 79 3.84 3.74 -3.60
CA ALA A 79 2.73 4.68 -3.45
C ALA A 79 1.53 4.25 -4.29
N ALA A 80 0.34 4.34 -3.72
CA ALA A 80 -0.94 4.15 -4.40
C ALA A 80 -1.50 5.49 -4.86
N LEU A 81 -1.81 5.59 -6.16
CA LEU A 81 -2.35 6.79 -6.81
C LEU A 81 -3.68 6.45 -7.48
N TYR A 82 -4.57 7.44 -7.55
CA TYR A 82 -5.82 7.32 -8.28
C TYR A 82 -5.57 7.07 -9.77
N PHE A 83 -6.25 6.07 -10.32
CA PHE A 83 -6.22 5.72 -11.74
C PHE A 83 -7.64 5.68 -12.33
N ALA A 84 -8.39 6.75 -12.09
CA ALA A 84 -9.80 6.86 -12.46
C ALA A 84 -10.00 6.72 -13.98
N GLY A 85 -11.04 5.98 -14.37
CA GLY A 85 -11.38 5.70 -15.77
C GLY A 85 -10.52 4.62 -16.44
N CYS A 86 -9.40 4.23 -15.83
CA CYS A 86 -8.47 3.25 -16.39
C CYS A 86 -8.28 2.01 -15.50
N ALA A 87 -8.57 2.10 -14.21
CA ALA A 87 -8.50 0.96 -13.29
C ALA A 87 -9.56 -0.08 -13.64
N HIS A 88 -9.14 -1.34 -13.69
CA HIS A 88 -10.00 -2.51 -13.87
C HIS A 88 -9.62 -3.57 -12.84
N TYR A 89 -10.62 -4.11 -12.16
CA TYR A 89 -10.48 -5.15 -11.15
C TYR A 89 -11.51 -6.23 -11.39
N ASP A 90 -11.14 -7.48 -11.11
CA ASP A 90 -12.07 -8.59 -11.21
C ASP A 90 -13.16 -8.48 -10.15
N ALA A 91 -14.40 -8.82 -10.50
CA ALA A 91 -15.53 -8.79 -9.57
C ALA A 91 -15.43 -9.87 -8.49
N ALA A 92 -14.71 -10.94 -8.78
CA ALA A 92 -14.45 -12.05 -7.86
C ALA A 92 -13.09 -12.69 -8.21
N PRO A 93 -12.45 -13.38 -7.25
CA PRO A 93 -11.20 -14.10 -7.52
C PRO A 93 -11.37 -15.12 -8.64
N GLU A 94 -10.46 -15.08 -9.62
CA GLU A 94 -10.39 -16.11 -10.65
C GLU A 94 -9.71 -17.38 -10.13
N ASN A 95 -10.18 -18.53 -10.60
CA ASN A 95 -9.52 -19.82 -10.37
C ASN A 95 -8.27 -19.94 -11.27
N GLY A 96 -7.22 -19.18 -10.94
CA GLY A 96 -6.00 -19.07 -11.74
C GLY A 96 -4.71 -19.32 -10.97
N GLY A 97 -4.78 -19.72 -9.69
CA GLY A 97 -3.60 -19.92 -8.84
C GLY A 97 -2.86 -18.65 -8.43
N LYS A 98 -3.40 -17.47 -8.77
CA LYS A 98 -2.91 -16.17 -8.29
C LYS A 98 -3.48 -15.87 -6.90
N GLU A 99 -2.74 -15.09 -6.14
CA GLU A 99 -3.21 -14.56 -4.86
C GLU A 99 -4.14 -13.37 -5.11
N PRO A 100 -5.44 -13.45 -4.77
CA PRO A 100 -6.33 -12.29 -4.88
C PRO A 100 -6.01 -11.30 -3.75
N VAL A 101 -5.83 -10.02 -4.12
CA VAL A 101 -5.54 -8.95 -3.17
C VAL A 101 -6.47 -7.77 -3.46
N PRO A 102 -7.30 -7.33 -2.49
CA PRO A 102 -8.09 -6.12 -2.62
C PRO A 102 -7.24 -4.91 -2.96
N SER A 103 -7.74 -4.06 -3.86
CA SER A 103 -7.00 -2.87 -4.32
C SER A 103 -6.60 -1.93 -3.19
N VAL A 104 -7.45 -1.79 -2.16
CA VAL A 104 -7.19 -0.96 -0.97
C VAL A 104 -6.11 -1.53 -0.04
N GLU A 105 -5.93 -2.85 -0.05
CA GLU A 105 -4.95 -3.56 0.79
C GLU A 105 -3.63 -3.84 0.05
N PHE A 106 -3.61 -3.63 -1.27
CA PHE A 106 -2.47 -3.97 -2.12
C PHE A 106 -1.17 -3.34 -1.65
N LEU A 107 -1.22 -2.09 -1.17
CA LEU A 107 -0.02 -1.41 -0.68
C LEU A 107 0.51 -2.03 0.63
N HIS A 108 -0.36 -2.44 1.56
CA HIS A 108 0.03 -3.22 2.74
C HIS A 108 0.73 -4.50 2.28
N PHE A 109 0.07 -5.24 1.39
CA PHE A 109 0.55 -6.53 0.91
C PHE A 109 1.98 -6.48 0.34
N ILE A 110 2.29 -5.49 -0.51
CA ILE A 110 3.64 -5.40 -1.10
C ILE A 110 4.67 -4.82 -0.14
N LEU A 111 4.31 -3.84 0.71
CA LEU A 111 5.24 -3.28 1.71
C LEU A 111 5.64 -4.32 2.75
N GLY A 112 4.69 -5.19 3.15
CA GLY A 112 4.94 -6.25 4.11
C GLY A 112 5.69 -7.46 3.55
N ARG A 113 5.81 -7.63 2.21
CA ARG A 113 6.27 -8.92 1.62
C ARG A 113 7.40 -8.81 0.59
N CYS A 114 7.66 -7.64 0.03
CA CYS A 114 8.68 -7.47 -1.02
C CYS A 114 9.95 -6.81 -0.46
N GLY A 115 11.12 -7.36 -0.74
CA GLY A 115 12.41 -6.83 -0.27
C GLY A 115 13.57 -7.78 -0.55
#